data_AF-A0A1I5KA24-F1
#
_entry.id   AF-A0A1I5KA24-F1
#
_cell.length_a   1.000
_cell.length_b   1.000
_cell.length_c   1.000
_cell.angle_alpha   90.00
_cell.angle_beta   90.00
_cell.angle_gamma   90.00
#
_symmetry.space_group_name_H-M   'P 1'
#
loop_
_entity.id
_entity.type
_entity.pdbx_description
1 polymer ?
#
loop_
_entity_poly.entity_id
_entity_poly.type
_entity_poly.pdbx_seq_one_letter_code
_entity_poly.pdbx_strand_id
1 'polypeptide(L)'
;MSKPALVFDPITAIGFIGQTVLVELRWGGDNDMLWRCYHIVGVVLPVPGVFEDGYFLVMPFDGSEDLPLEVYFDNINVIRGIRDRHAPAKVLERLQLTHLLQGQTKEGERHHA
;
A
#
# COMPACT_ATOMS: atom_id res chain seq x y z
N MET A 1 9.30 -0.60 30.63
CA MET A 1 7.86 -0.62 30.34
C MET A 1 7.67 -1.47 29.11
N SER A 2 7.17 -2.70 29.25
CA SER A 2 6.96 -3.58 28.11
C SER A 2 5.87 -2.99 27.23
N LYS A 3 6.21 -2.65 25.98
CA LYS A 3 5.24 -2.20 24.99
C LYS A 3 4.22 -3.34 24.82
N PRO A 4 2.90 -3.08 24.93
CA PRO A 4 1.92 -4.12 24.70
C PRO A 4 2.21 -4.74 23.34
N ALA A 5 2.26 -6.07 23.27
CA ALA A 5 2.45 -6.77 22.01
C ALA A 5 1.24 -6.44 21.13
N LEU A 6 1.38 -5.46 20.25
CA LEU A 6 0.40 -5.15 19.23
C LEU A 6 0.28 -6.42 18.38
N VAL A 7 -0.89 -7.04 18.41
CA VAL A 7 -1.22 -8.14 17.51
C VAL A 7 -1.31 -7.52 16.13
N PHE A 8 -0.23 -7.63 15.36
CA PHE A 8 -0.17 -7.12 14.01
C PHE A 8 -1.02 -8.00 13.08
N ASP A 9 -1.98 -7.38 12.39
CA ASP A 9 -2.77 -8.02 11.34
C ASP A 9 -2.26 -7.58 9.96
N PRO A 10 -1.44 -8.41 9.29
CA PRO A 10 -0.87 -8.07 7.98
C PRO A 10 -1.94 -7.95 6.90
N ILE A 11 -3.07 -8.66 7.00
CA ILE A 11 -4.12 -8.64 5.98
C ILE A 11 -4.82 -7.29 5.98
N THR A 12 -5.14 -6.78 7.17
CA THR A 12 -5.70 -5.43 7.30
C THR A 12 -4.72 -4.36 6.82
N ALA A 13 -3.42 -4.49 7.15
CA ALA A 13 -2.40 -3.54 6.70
C ALA A 13 -2.26 -3.52 5.17
N ILE A 14 -2.15 -4.68 4.52
CA ILE A 14 -2.11 -4.81 3.06
C ILE A 14 -3.38 -4.23 2.43
N GLY A 15 -4.53 -4.39 3.07
CA GLY A 15 -5.80 -3.85 2.61
C GLY A 15 -5.81 -2.32 2.42
N PHE A 16 -4.93 -1.57 3.10
CA PHE A 16 -4.84 -0.13 2.94
C PHE A 16 -4.04 0.33 1.72
N ILE A 17 -3.28 -0.54 1.06
CA ILE A 17 -2.49 -0.17 -0.13
C ILE A 17 -3.41 0.41 -1.22
N GLY A 18 -3.02 1.56 -1.76
CA GLY A 18 -3.78 2.32 -2.75
C GLY A 18 -4.89 3.20 -2.17
N GLN A 19 -5.13 3.17 -0.85
CA GLN A 19 -6.13 4.02 -0.20
C GLN A 19 -5.52 5.32 0.31
N THR A 20 -6.34 6.37 0.32
CA THR A 20 -6.10 7.55 1.15
C THR A 20 -6.58 7.25 2.57
N VAL A 21 -5.75 7.51 3.56
CA VAL A 21 -6.04 7.26 4.97
C VAL A 21 -5.82 8.50 5.80
N LEU A 22 -6.59 8.63 6.88
CA LEU A 22 -6.36 9.56 7.97
C LEU A 22 -5.70 8.80 9.12
N VAL A 23 -4.53 9.26 9.56
CA VAL A 23 -3.68 8.59 10.55
C VAL A 23 -3.44 9.50 11.74
N GLU A 24 -3.63 8.97 12.94
CA GLU A 24 -3.24 9.59 14.19
C GLU A 24 -1.86 9.06 14.61
N LEU A 25 -0.89 9.96 14.65
CA LEU A 25 0.49 9.66 14.99
C LEU A 25 0.82 10.12 16.40
N ARG A 26 1.62 9.32 17.10
CA ARG A 26 2.24 9.69 18.36
C ARG A 26 3.54 10.45 18.08
N TRP A 27 3.64 11.69 18.57
CA TRP A 27 4.90 12.44 18.53
C TRP A 27 5.82 12.01 19.68
N GLY A 28 7.13 11.94 19.41
CA GLY A 28 8.12 11.49 20.39
C GLY A 28 8.32 12.52 21.50
N GLY A 29 7.81 12.23 22.70
CA GLY A 29 8.13 12.96 23.93
C GLY A 29 6.93 13.58 24.64
N ASP A 30 5.94 14.08 23.89
CA ASP A 30 4.75 14.71 24.44
C ASP A 30 3.48 13.91 24.09
N ASN A 31 2.43 14.11 24.87
CA ASN A 31 1.13 13.47 24.69
C ASN A 31 0.34 14.06 23.50
N ASP A 32 1.02 14.81 22.63
CA ASP A 32 0.44 15.50 21.50
C ASP A 32 0.23 14.50 20.35
N MET A 33 -1.03 14.37 19.97
CA MET A 33 -1.47 13.52 18.86
C MET A 33 -1.63 14.36 17.60
N LEU A 34 -0.97 13.91 16.53
CA LEU A 34 -0.99 14.61 15.25
C LEU A 34 -1.78 13.80 14.21
N TRP A 35 -2.78 14.44 13.62
CA TRP A 35 -3.58 13.86 12.54
C TRP A 35 -2.99 14.23 11.18
N ARG A 36 -2.76 13.23 10.31
CA ARG A 36 -2.20 13.41 8.97
C ARG A 36 -2.95 12.57 7.94
N CYS A 37 -3.09 13.11 6.72
CA CYS A 37 -3.63 12.38 5.58
C CYS A 37 -2.51 11.86 4.69
N TYR A 38 -2.59 10.57 4.34
CA TYR A 38 -1.59 9.90 3.53
C TYR A 38 -2.23 9.04 2.44
N HIS A 39 -1.55 8.87 1.33
CA HIS A 39 -1.79 7.77 0.40
C HIS A 39 -0.85 6.61 0.74
N ILE A 40 -1.40 5.42 1.00
CA ILE A 40 -0.57 4.24 1.26
C ILE A 40 -0.11 3.66 -0.09
N VAL A 41 1.20 3.59 -0.29
CA VAL A 41 1.80 3.04 -1.52
C VAL A 41 2.46 1.67 -1.30
N GLY A 42 2.74 1.30 -0.06
CA GLY A 42 3.32 0.01 0.26
C GLY A 42 3.30 -0.30 1.75
N VAL A 43 3.73 -1.52 2.08
CA VAL A 43 3.83 -2.01 3.46
C VAL A 43 5.09 -2.87 3.60
N VAL A 44 5.80 -2.68 4.69
CA VAL A 44 6.89 -3.54 5.12
C VAL A 44 6.41 -4.29 6.36
N LEU A 45 6.37 -5.62 6.25
CA LEU A 45 5.90 -6.48 7.34
C LEU A 45 7.09 -6.81 8.28
N PRO A 46 6.87 -6.86 9.60
CA PRO A 46 7.90 -7.30 10.53
C PRO A 46 8.21 -8.78 10.31
N VAL A 47 9.50 -9.11 10.24
CA VAL A 47 10.03 -10.47 10.11
C VAL A 47 10.92 -10.76 11.34
N PRO A 48 10.44 -11.60 12.28
CA PRO A 48 11.19 -11.92 13.50
C PRO A 48 12.61 -12.40 13.21
N GLY A 49 13.60 -11.82 13.89
CA GLY A 49 15.01 -12.15 13.70
C GLY A 49 15.67 -11.61 12.42
N VAL A 50 14.95 -10.86 11.58
CA VAL A 50 15.50 -10.20 10.39
C VAL A 50 15.30 -8.68 10.45
N PHE A 51 14.05 -8.25 10.59
CA PHE A 51 13.67 -6.85 10.73
C PHE A 51 12.35 -6.81 11.50
N GLU A 52 12.42 -6.48 12.79
CA GLU A 52 11.28 -6.67 13.71
C GLU A 52 10.24 -5.55 13.62
N ASP A 53 10.58 -4.47 12.92
CA ASP A 53 9.71 -3.32 12.75
C ASP A 53 8.85 -3.45 11.48
N GLY A 54 7.61 -3.01 11.58
CA GLY A 54 6.71 -2.88 10.45
C GLY A 54 6.30 -1.43 10.22
N TYR A 55 6.15 -1.05 8.96
CA TYR A 55 5.76 0.30 8.59
C TYR A 55 4.99 0.36 7.28
N PHE A 56 4.23 1.44 7.10
CA PHE A 56 3.68 1.82 5.80
C PHE A 56 4.69 2.67 5.04
N LEU A 57 4.72 2.49 3.71
CA LEU A 57 5.26 3.47 2.79
C LEU A 57 4.12 4.38 2.35
N VAL A 58 4.29 5.69 2.55
CA VAL A 58 3.22 6.67 2.35
C VAL A 58 3.65 7.87 1.54
N MET A 59 2.71 8.45 0.79
CA MET A 59 2.86 9.79 0.22
C MET A 59 1.98 10.77 0.99
N PRO A 60 2.49 11.93 1.45
CA PRO A 60 1.67 12.98 2.02
C PRO A 60 0.58 13.44 1.06
N PHE A 61 -0.65 13.65 1.56
CA PHE A 61 -1.77 14.07 0.73
C PHE A 61 -1.59 15.49 0.14
N ASP A 62 -0.80 16.34 0.79
CA ASP A 62 -0.52 17.71 0.35
C ASP A 62 0.56 17.80 -0.74
N GLY A 63 1.15 16.67 -1.15
CA GLY A 63 2.19 16.63 -2.18
C GLY A 63 3.50 17.31 -1.72
N SER A 64 3.73 17.40 -0.41
CA SER A 64 4.94 18.01 0.17
C SER A 64 6.23 17.22 -0.10
N GLU A 65 6.12 15.95 -0.48
CA GLU A 65 7.25 15.05 -0.68
C GLU A 65 7.20 14.39 -2.05
N ASP A 66 8.36 14.27 -2.69
CA ASP A 66 8.53 13.60 -3.98
C ASP A 66 8.72 12.08 -3.84
N LEU A 67 9.09 11.61 -2.65
CA LEU A 67 9.40 10.21 -2.35
C LEU A 67 8.54 9.67 -1.20
N PRO A 68 8.29 8.35 -1.14
CA PRO A 68 7.56 7.76 -0.04
C PRO A 68 8.29 7.92 1.29
N LEU A 69 7.52 8.24 2.34
CA LEU A 69 7.97 8.28 3.72
C LEU A 69 7.64 6.97 4.44
N GLU A 70 8.45 6.63 5.43
CA GLU A 70 8.20 5.50 6.34
C GLU A 70 7.35 5.96 7.53
N VAL A 71 6.22 5.27 7.76
CA VAL A 71 5.39 5.47 8.96
C VAL A 71 5.27 4.15 9.71
N TYR A 72 6.04 4.04 10.79
CA TYR A 72 6.10 2.85 11.64
C TYR A 72 4.79 2.59 12.37
N PHE A 73 4.35 1.33 12.41
CA PHE A 73 3.11 0.92 13.08
C PHE A 73 3.11 1.31 14.55
N ASP A 74 4.29 1.25 15.15
CA ASP A 74 4.56 1.61 16.53
C ASP A 74 4.32 3.09 16.88
N ASN A 75 4.19 3.95 15.86
CA ASN A 75 3.86 5.36 15.97
C ASN A 75 2.39 5.65 15.64
N ILE A 76 1.62 4.66 15.17
CA ILE A 76 0.22 4.82 14.76
C ILE A 76 -0.69 4.44 15.92
N ASN A 77 -1.53 5.38 16.36
CA ASN A 77 -2.61 5.08 17.31
C ASN A 77 -3.88 4.64 16.59
N VAL A 78 -4.24 5.35 15.51
CA VAL A 78 -5.48 5.13 14.75
C VAL A 78 -5.20 5.32 13.26
N ILE A 79 -5.75 4.42 12.44
CA ILE A 79 -5.78 4.54 10.98
C ILE A 79 -7.19 4.33 10.47
N ARG A 80 -7.64 5.20 9.55
CA ARG A 80 -8.97 5.12 8.94
C ARG A 80 -8.89 5.40 7.45
N GLY A 81 -9.42 4.49 6.64
CA GLY A 81 -9.57 4.70 5.20
C GLY A 81 -10.59 5.80 4.90
N ILE A 82 -10.19 6.78 4.09
CA ILE A 82 -11.10 7.79 3.54
C ILE A 82 -11.70 7.19 2.28
N ARG A 83 -12.91 6.61 2.40
CA ARG A 83 -13.67 6.21 1.23
C ARG A 83 -14.39 7.43 0.67
N ASP A 84 -14.09 7.77 -0.58
CA ASP A 84 -14.95 8.64 -1.34
C ASP A 84 -16.28 7.91 -1.61
N ARG A 85 -17.35 8.41 -0.98
CA ARG A 85 -18.71 7.87 -1.09
C ARG A 85 -19.30 8.07 -2.49
N HIS A 86 -18.63 8.86 -3.33
CA HIS A 86 -19.04 9.23 -4.67
C HIS A 86 -18.06 8.80 -5.77
N ALA A 87 -16.96 8.12 -5.43
CA ALA A 87 -16.02 7.64 -6.44
C ALA A 87 -16.70 6.56 -7.31
N PRO A 88 -16.82 6.76 -8.64
CA PRO A 88 -17.31 5.71 -9.52
C PRO A 88 -16.30 4.56 -9.47
N ALA A 89 -16.78 3.37 -9.09
CA ALA A 89 -15.98 2.14 -9.07
C ALA A 89 -15.57 1.73 -10.50
N LYS A 90 -14.61 2.43 -11.10
CA LYS A 90 -14.01 2.07 -12.38
C LYS A 90 -12.82 1.15 -12.14
N VAL A 91 -13.11 -0.08 -11.69
CA VAL A 91 -12.09 -1.10 -11.41
C VAL A 91 -11.72 -1.91 -12.66
N LEU A 92 -12.39 -1.74 -13.81
CA LEU A 92 -12.27 -2.67 -14.94
C LEU A 92 -12.02 -2.09 -16.35
N GLU A 93 -11.75 -0.79 -16.53
CA GLU A 93 -11.59 -0.23 -17.89
C GLU A 93 -10.17 -0.31 -18.51
N ARG A 94 -9.14 -0.78 -17.78
CA ARG A 94 -7.74 -0.68 -18.26
C ARG A 94 -6.93 -1.97 -18.39
N LEU A 95 -7.54 -3.14 -18.32
CA LEU A 95 -6.89 -4.39 -18.75
C LEU A 95 -7.62 -4.98 -19.96
N GLN A 96 -7.53 -4.31 -21.11
CA GLN A 96 -7.61 -5.00 -22.41
C GLN A 96 -6.24 -5.60 -22.73
N LEU A 97 -5.90 -6.69 -22.04
CA LEU A 97 -4.75 -7.53 -22.40
C LEU A 97 -5.15 -8.51 -23.51
N THR A 98 -5.43 -8.02 -24.72
CA THR A 98 -5.85 -8.90 -25.83
C THR A 98 -5.20 -8.60 -27.18
N HIS A 99 -3.99 -8.02 -27.25
CA HIS A 99 -3.35 -7.80 -28.56
C HIS A 99 -1.83 -8.06 -28.69
N LEU A 100 -1.14 -8.65 -27.70
CA LEU A 100 0.31 -8.91 -27.81
C LEU A 100 0.72 -10.37 -28.01
N LEU A 101 -0.21 -11.29 -28.30
CA LEU A 101 0.12 -12.69 -28.61
C LEU A 101 -0.41 -13.19 -29.98
N GLN A 102 -0.63 -12.28 -30.93
CA GLN A 102 -0.84 -12.65 -32.33
C GLN A 102 0.35 -12.20 -33.16
N GLY A 103 1.41 -13.00 -33.11
CA GLY A 103 2.59 -12.77 -33.93
C GLY A 103 3.58 -13.92 -33.86
N GLN A 104 3.48 -14.82 -34.85
CA GLN A 104 4.54 -15.72 -35.33
C GLN A 104 4.62 -17.13 -34.68
N THR A 105 3.62 -17.97 -34.94
CA THR A 105 3.85 -19.39 -35.22
C THR A 105 3.27 -19.72 -36.59
N LYS A 106 4.12 -19.70 -37.62
CA LYS A 106 3.90 -20.48 -38.84
C LYS A 106 5.06 -21.45 -38.96
N GLU A 107 4.92 -22.56 -38.25
CA GLU A 107 5.71 -23.77 -38.40
C GLU A 107 5.28 -24.48 -39.70
N GLY A 108 6.25 -25.12 -40.35
CA GLY A 108 6.22 -25.38 -41.79
C GLY A 108 5.20 -26.41 -42.27
N GLU A 109 4.70 -26.18 -43.48
CA GLU A 109 4.10 -27.21 -44.32
C GLU A 109 5.01 -27.45 -45.52
N ARG A 110 5.64 -28.63 -45.52
CA ARG A 110 6.39 -29.21 -46.64
C ARG A 110 5.37 -29.63 -47.70
N HIS A 111 5.45 -29.04 -48.89
CA HIS A 111 4.71 -29.54 -50.04
C HIS A 111 5.45 -30.74 -50.65
N HIS A 112 4.77 -31.88 -50.63
CA HIS A 112 5.05 -33.00 -51.51
C HIS A 112 4.52 -32.68 -52.91
N ALA A 113 5.39 -32.76 -53.92
CA ALA A 113 5.07 -33.13 -55.30
C ALA A 113 6.35 -33.66 -55.95
#